data_AF-A0A846CCZ2-F1
#
_entry.id   AF-A0A846CCZ2-F1
#
_cell.length_a   1.000
_cell.length_b   1.000
_cell.length_c   1.000
_cell.angle_alpha   90.00
_cell.angle_beta   90.00
_cell.angle_gamma   90.00
#
_symmetry.space_group_name_H-M   'P 1'
#
loop_
_entity.id
_entity.type
_entity.pdbx_description
1 polymer ?
#
loop_
_entity_poly.entity_id
_entity_poly.type
_entity_poly.pdbx_seq_one_letter_code
_entity_poly.pdbx_strand_id
1 'polypeptide(L)'
;MSNTNTKPKIDVFGAKPKQALLVPEIPIAVRNNCQSGQWVIGDTDYGSKVSMTILKFSKFFGNLGQTINTLWGQLWFVAESGELPQGVLMVTYIKSRSLNDFNRLIASVQANGVEPATGIFIPEFVKHSGQKPDENGVVKPINYYSLKWRWQERKEWSIIHQAAAVLSEETNLSRMIDLEGTRKMVCLDNLSAHETASLMAAHTNSNSDASVLSLNASKDTTLPSGNESVVTALSS
;
A
#
# COMPACT_ATOMS: atom_id res chain seq x y z
N MET A 1 -43.82 -21.15 -35.78
CA MET A 1 -42.63 -22.03 -35.69
C MET A 1 -41.45 -21.18 -35.23
N SER A 2 -40.72 -21.70 -34.24
CA SER A 2 -39.73 -21.02 -33.40
C SER A 2 -38.43 -20.71 -34.13
N ASN A 3 -37.68 -19.73 -33.62
CA ASN A 3 -36.35 -19.96 -33.04
C ASN A 3 -35.74 -18.66 -32.52
N THR A 4 -36.03 -18.32 -31.26
CA THR A 4 -35.16 -17.43 -30.49
C THR A 4 -33.96 -18.25 -30.03
N ASN A 5 -32.82 -17.99 -30.66
CA ASN A 5 -31.52 -18.59 -30.36
C ASN A 5 -31.00 -18.04 -29.02
N THR A 6 -31.64 -18.39 -27.90
CA THR A 6 -31.13 -18.12 -26.56
C THR A 6 -29.96 -19.05 -26.31
N LYS A 7 -28.74 -18.49 -26.38
CA LYS A 7 -27.52 -19.22 -26.00
C LYS A 7 -27.70 -19.80 -24.59
N PRO A 8 -27.34 -21.08 -24.36
CA PRO A 8 -27.43 -21.68 -23.03
C PRO A 8 -26.59 -20.86 -22.05
N LYS A 9 -27.23 -20.45 -20.94
CA LYS A 9 -26.56 -19.73 -19.85
C LYS A 9 -25.91 -20.77 -18.95
N ILE A 10 -24.59 -20.79 -18.91
CA ILE A 10 -23.81 -21.67 -18.03
C ILE A 10 -23.25 -20.79 -16.91
N ASP A 11 -23.73 -20.97 -15.69
CA ASP A 11 -23.24 -20.27 -14.49
C ASP A 11 -22.23 -21.18 -13.76
N VAL A 12 -21.00 -21.27 -14.29
CA VAL A 12 -19.92 -22.12 -13.72
C VAL A 12 -19.42 -21.61 -12.36
N PHE A 13 -19.53 -20.31 -12.13
CA PHE A 13 -18.95 -19.62 -10.95
C PHE A 13 -20.03 -19.05 -10.00
N GLY A 14 -21.28 -19.50 -10.16
CA GLY A 14 -22.44 -18.95 -9.46
C GLY A 14 -22.89 -17.59 -10.01
N ALA A 15 -24.12 -17.19 -9.66
CA ALA A 15 -24.65 -15.88 -10.02
C ALA A 15 -24.32 -14.87 -8.91
N LYS A 16 -23.49 -13.89 -9.23
CA LYS A 16 -23.24 -12.76 -8.33
C LYS A 16 -24.56 -12.00 -8.07
N PRO A 17 -24.99 -11.79 -6.81
CA PRO A 17 -26.12 -10.93 -6.53
C PRO A 17 -25.88 -9.54 -7.13
N LYS A 18 -26.89 -8.95 -7.78
CA LYS A 18 -26.77 -7.63 -8.46
C LYS A 18 -26.23 -6.51 -7.55
N GLN A 19 -26.38 -6.68 -6.24
CA GLN A 19 -26.01 -5.72 -5.21
C GLN A 19 -24.78 -6.15 -4.40
N ALA A 20 -24.10 -7.25 -4.74
CA ALA A 20 -22.90 -7.66 -4.01
C ALA A 20 -21.65 -7.01 -4.62
N LEU A 21 -20.62 -6.77 -3.81
CA LEU A 21 -19.26 -6.59 -4.30
C LEU A 21 -18.60 -7.96 -4.40
N LEU A 22 -17.90 -8.23 -5.50
CA LEU A 22 -17.12 -9.45 -5.64
C LEU A 22 -15.80 -9.26 -4.87
N VAL A 23 -15.58 -10.08 -3.85
CA VAL A 23 -14.30 -10.18 -3.14
C VAL A 23 -13.55 -11.36 -3.73
N PRO A 24 -12.53 -11.15 -4.57
CA PRO A 24 -11.80 -12.25 -5.18
C PRO A 24 -10.95 -12.97 -4.13
N GLU A 25 -10.76 -14.27 -4.31
CA GLU A 25 -9.86 -15.06 -3.44
C GLU A 25 -8.41 -14.62 -3.60
N ILE A 26 -8.03 -14.24 -4.83
CA ILE A 26 -6.73 -13.68 -5.16
C ILE A 26 -6.91 -12.19 -5.44
N PRO A 27 -6.17 -11.29 -4.77
CA PRO A 27 -6.24 -9.85 -5.01
C PRO A 27 -6.04 -9.51 -6.50
N ILE A 28 -6.92 -8.67 -7.03
CA ILE A 28 -6.72 -8.09 -8.37
C ILE A 28 -5.85 -6.84 -8.20
N ALA A 29 -4.55 -6.99 -8.47
CA ALA A 29 -3.58 -5.91 -8.39
C ALA A 29 -3.72 -4.96 -9.59
N VAL A 30 -4.16 -3.73 -9.32
CA VAL A 30 -4.22 -2.64 -10.28
C VAL A 30 -2.96 -1.80 -10.11
N ARG A 31 -2.14 -1.73 -11.16
CA ARG A 31 -0.92 -0.92 -11.17
C ARG A 31 -1.24 0.47 -11.69
N ASN A 32 -0.89 1.49 -10.93
CA ASN A 32 -0.78 2.87 -11.43
C ASN A 32 0.55 3.03 -12.18
N ASN A 33 0.54 2.84 -13.49
CA ASN A 33 1.72 2.99 -14.34
C ASN A 33 2.13 4.47 -14.42
N CYS A 34 3.07 4.85 -13.57
CA CYS A 34 3.59 6.21 -13.51
C CYS A 34 4.48 6.60 -14.70
N GLN A 35 4.75 5.72 -15.67
CA GLN A 35 5.46 6.08 -16.90
C GLN A 35 4.49 6.58 -17.97
N SER A 36 3.34 5.91 -18.12
CA SER A 36 2.31 6.27 -19.11
C SER A 36 1.16 7.10 -18.54
N GLY A 37 0.98 7.12 -17.22
CA GLY A 37 -0.14 7.82 -16.58
C GLY A 37 -1.45 7.05 -16.71
N GLN A 38 -1.40 5.73 -16.58
CA GLN A 38 -2.56 4.84 -16.78
C GLN A 38 -2.67 3.79 -15.67
N TRP A 39 -3.88 3.26 -15.49
CA TRP A 39 -4.17 2.09 -14.68
C TRP A 39 -4.02 0.83 -15.53
N VAL A 40 -3.41 -0.20 -14.95
CA VAL A 40 -3.07 -1.44 -15.67
C VAL A 40 -3.42 -2.64 -14.81
N ILE A 41 -4.07 -3.64 -15.38
CA ILE A 41 -4.28 -4.96 -14.76
C ILE A 41 -3.61 -5.99 -15.66
N GLY A 42 -2.64 -6.73 -15.11
CA GLY A 42 -1.76 -7.58 -15.92
C GLY A 42 -1.05 -6.75 -16.99
N ASP A 43 -1.35 -7.07 -18.26
CA ASP A 43 -0.82 -6.41 -19.45
C ASP A 43 -1.85 -5.50 -20.16
N THR A 44 -3.04 -5.33 -19.57
CA THR A 44 -4.13 -4.54 -20.15
C THR A 44 -4.19 -3.15 -19.55
N ASP A 45 -4.16 -2.13 -20.40
CA ASP A 45 -4.33 -0.73 -20.02
C ASP A 45 -5.82 -0.35 -19.91
N TYR A 46 -6.19 0.32 -18.82
CA TYR A 46 -7.54 0.81 -18.50
C TYR A 46 -7.56 2.33 -18.36
N GLY A 47 -6.76 3.03 -19.18
CA GLY A 47 -6.69 4.49 -19.23
C GLY A 47 -6.36 5.17 -17.89
N SER A 48 -6.71 6.45 -17.78
CA SER A 48 -6.20 7.33 -16.70
C SER A 48 -7.25 7.74 -15.67
N LYS A 49 -8.53 7.48 -15.96
CA LYS A 49 -9.66 7.98 -15.14
C LYS A 49 -10.26 6.86 -14.31
N VAL A 50 -10.38 7.15 -13.01
CA VAL A 50 -11.12 6.32 -12.07
C VAL A 50 -11.68 7.21 -10.96
N SER A 51 -12.87 6.89 -10.49
CA SER A 51 -13.33 7.27 -9.16
C SER A 51 -13.55 6.01 -8.34
N MET A 52 -13.19 6.04 -7.06
CA MET A 52 -13.16 4.83 -6.24
C MET A 52 -13.68 5.07 -4.82
N THR A 53 -14.32 4.03 -4.28
CA THR A 53 -14.53 3.88 -2.84
C THR A 53 -13.36 3.07 -2.29
N ILE A 54 -12.68 3.59 -1.27
CA ILE A 54 -11.61 2.88 -0.56
C ILE A 54 -12.22 2.19 0.66
N LEU A 55 -12.02 0.88 0.77
CA LEU A 55 -12.57 0.04 1.85
C LEU A 55 -11.54 -0.19 2.96
N LYS A 56 -10.25 -0.28 2.61
CA LYS A 56 -9.16 -0.47 3.56
C LYS A 56 -7.91 0.22 3.07
N PHE A 57 -7.18 0.81 4.00
CA PHE A 57 -5.86 1.35 3.79
C PHE A 57 -4.92 0.78 4.85
N SER A 58 -3.74 0.35 4.42
CA SER A 58 -2.68 -0.15 5.27
C SER A 58 -1.33 0.42 4.84
N LYS A 59 -0.46 0.72 5.80
CA LYS A 59 0.89 1.20 5.54
C LYS A 59 1.88 0.04 5.57
N PHE A 60 2.82 0.06 4.65
CA PHE A 60 3.85 -0.95 4.51
C PHE A 60 5.22 -0.29 4.32
N PHE A 61 6.28 -1.00 4.73
CA PHE A 61 7.66 -0.64 4.41
C PHE A 61 8.37 -1.84 3.79
N GLY A 62 9.08 -1.62 2.69
CA GLY A 62 9.92 -2.63 2.08
C GLY A 62 10.00 -2.52 0.55
N ASN A 63 10.07 -3.69 -0.09
CA ASN A 63 10.37 -3.81 -1.52
C ASN A 63 9.13 -4.20 -2.32
N LEU A 64 8.88 -3.49 -3.42
CA LEU A 64 7.84 -3.82 -4.38
C LEU A 64 8.34 -3.56 -5.81
N GLY A 65 8.37 -4.61 -6.62
CA GLY A 65 9.00 -4.59 -7.94
C GLY A 65 10.48 -4.18 -7.84
N GLN A 66 10.86 -3.16 -8.61
CA GLN A 66 12.22 -2.58 -8.61
C GLN A 66 12.45 -1.52 -7.52
N THR A 67 11.43 -1.19 -6.73
CA THR A 67 11.56 -0.19 -5.67
C THR A 67 11.98 -0.87 -4.38
N ILE A 68 13.02 -0.33 -3.75
CA ILE A 68 13.66 -0.92 -2.57
C ILE A 68 13.47 -0.01 -1.35
N ASN A 69 13.30 -0.59 -0.16
CA ASN A 69 13.27 0.05 1.16
C ASN A 69 12.45 1.35 1.19
N THR A 70 11.19 1.27 0.74
CA THR A 70 10.33 2.44 0.58
C THR A 70 9.02 2.26 1.36
N LEU A 71 8.44 3.39 1.80
CA LEU A 71 7.09 3.44 2.36
C LEU A 71 6.02 3.33 1.26
N TRP A 72 5.08 2.43 1.49
CA TRP A 72 3.96 2.12 0.62
C TRP A 72 2.64 2.25 1.38
N GLY A 73 1.63 2.74 0.67
CA GLY A 73 0.23 2.62 1.07
C GLY A 73 -0.45 1.58 0.20
N GLN A 74 -1.01 0.55 0.81
CA GLN A 74 -1.88 -0.42 0.15
C GLN A 74 -3.32 0.08 0.28
N LEU A 75 -4.02 0.15 -0.85
CA LEU A 75 -5.39 0.60 -0.94
C LEU A 75 -6.26 -0.52 -1.52
N TRP A 76 -7.24 -0.96 -0.75
CA TRP A 76 -8.30 -1.83 -1.21
C TRP A 76 -9.50 -0.99 -1.60
N PHE A 77 -9.96 -1.12 -2.84
CA PHE A 77 -10.96 -0.24 -3.39
C PHE A 77 -11.88 -0.93 -4.40
N VAL A 78 -13.02 -0.30 -4.66
CA VAL A 78 -13.90 -0.62 -5.78
C VAL A 78 -14.01 0.59 -6.69
N ALA A 79 -13.96 0.36 -8.01
CA ALA A 79 -14.19 1.42 -8.98
C ALA A 79 -15.69 1.75 -9.05
N GLU A 80 -16.01 3.04 -8.94
CA GLU A 80 -17.38 3.56 -9.09
C GLU A 80 -17.62 4.09 -10.50
N SER A 81 -16.58 4.64 -11.12
CA SER A 81 -16.61 5.10 -12.49
C SER A 81 -15.21 5.04 -13.11
N GLY A 82 -15.16 5.27 -14.41
CA GLY A 82 -13.94 5.17 -15.20
C GLY A 82 -13.88 3.83 -15.93
N GLU A 83 -12.66 3.43 -16.24
CA GLU A 83 -12.40 2.34 -17.18
C GLU A 83 -12.09 1.00 -16.49
N LEU A 84 -11.82 1.02 -15.17
CA LEU A 84 -11.57 -0.20 -14.41
C LEU A 84 -12.84 -1.05 -14.20
N PRO A 85 -12.70 -2.38 -13.99
CA PRO A 85 -13.82 -3.26 -13.68
C PRO A 85 -14.62 -2.78 -12.46
N GLN A 86 -15.94 -2.68 -12.63
CA GLN A 86 -16.86 -2.23 -11.57
C GLN A 86 -17.38 -3.39 -10.72
N GLY A 87 -17.69 -3.11 -9.46
CA GLY A 87 -18.29 -4.08 -8.54
C GLY A 87 -17.36 -5.23 -8.12
N VAL A 88 -16.06 -5.11 -8.34
CA VAL A 88 -15.05 -6.06 -7.87
C VAL A 88 -14.04 -5.32 -6.99
N LEU A 89 -13.67 -5.97 -5.89
CA LEU A 89 -12.66 -5.46 -4.97
C LEU A 89 -11.26 -5.63 -5.59
N MET A 90 -10.53 -4.54 -5.65
CA MET A 90 -9.20 -4.44 -6.25
C MET A 90 -8.21 -3.85 -5.25
N VAL A 91 -6.92 -4.06 -5.50
CA VAL A 91 -5.83 -3.51 -4.67
C VAL A 91 -4.88 -2.67 -5.52
N THR A 92 -4.43 -1.53 -5.00
CA THR A 92 -3.37 -0.72 -5.60
C THR A 92 -2.36 -0.28 -4.55
N TYR A 93 -1.17 0.10 -5.02
CA TYR A 93 -0.05 0.52 -4.19
C TYR A 93 0.40 1.93 -4.53
N ILE A 94 0.47 2.80 -3.54
CA ILE A 94 0.98 4.17 -3.71
C ILE A 94 2.20 4.42 -2.84
N LYS A 95 3.10 5.28 -3.31
CA LYS A 95 4.32 5.66 -2.59
C LYS A 95 4.67 7.12 -2.81
N SER A 96 5.63 7.62 -2.04
CA SER A 96 6.28 8.92 -2.24
C SER A 96 5.26 10.06 -2.40
N ARG A 97 5.30 10.80 -3.53
CA ARG A 97 4.38 11.93 -3.79
C ARG A 97 2.92 11.52 -3.72
N SER A 98 2.54 10.39 -4.34
CA SER A 98 1.16 9.91 -4.35
C SER A 98 0.63 9.59 -2.94
N LEU A 99 1.48 8.98 -2.10
CA LEU A 99 1.15 8.65 -0.72
C LEU A 99 1.07 9.90 0.17
N ASN A 100 1.97 10.85 -0.03
CA ASN A 100 1.96 12.11 0.71
C ASN A 100 0.73 12.96 0.38
N ASP A 101 0.38 13.08 -0.90
CA ASP A 101 -0.83 13.76 -1.34
C ASP A 101 -2.09 13.10 -0.77
N PHE A 102 -2.14 11.76 -0.76
CA PHE A 102 -3.24 10.99 -0.17
C PHE A 102 -3.39 11.29 1.34
N ASN A 103 -2.33 11.15 2.13
CA ASN A 103 -2.38 11.40 3.57
C ASN A 103 -2.77 12.85 3.90
N ARG A 104 -2.28 13.83 3.12
CA ARG A 104 -2.66 15.24 3.28
C ARG A 104 -4.15 15.46 3.01
N LEU A 105 -4.68 14.82 1.96
CA LEU A 105 -6.11 14.87 1.65
C LEU A 105 -6.95 14.29 2.79
N ILE A 106 -6.58 13.11 3.30
CA ILE A 106 -7.27 12.46 4.44
C ILE A 106 -7.30 13.38 5.66
N ALA A 107 -6.14 13.91 6.06
CA ALA A 107 -6.05 14.83 7.20
C ALA A 107 -6.92 16.08 7.00
N SER A 108 -6.95 16.63 5.77
CA SER A 108 -7.79 17.79 5.45
C SER A 108 -9.29 17.48 5.54
N VAL A 109 -9.73 16.30 5.10
CA VAL A 109 -11.15 15.90 5.17
C VAL A 109 -11.56 15.68 6.63
N GLN A 110 -10.73 14.99 7.41
CA GLN A 110 -10.96 14.78 8.84
C GLN A 110 -10.97 16.08 9.64
N ALA A 111 -10.10 17.04 9.33
CA ALA A 111 -10.06 18.35 9.98
C ALA A 111 -11.37 19.15 9.79
N ASN A 112 -12.12 18.86 8.72
CA ASN A 112 -13.45 19.43 8.48
C ASN A 112 -14.59 18.65 9.16
N GLY A 113 -14.29 17.64 9.99
CA GLY A 113 -15.27 16.85 10.72
C GLY A 113 -15.97 15.78 9.88
N VAL A 114 -15.44 15.43 8.70
CA VAL A 114 -16.02 14.46 7.79
C VAL A 114 -15.22 13.15 7.83
N GLU A 115 -15.91 12.01 7.90
CA GLU A 115 -15.30 10.68 7.80
C GLU A 115 -14.88 10.41 6.34
N PRO A 116 -13.57 10.35 6.01
CA PRO A 116 -13.11 10.22 4.62
C PRO A 116 -13.64 8.98 3.91
N ALA A 117 -13.88 7.88 4.63
CA ALA A 117 -14.40 6.64 4.05
C ALA A 117 -15.79 6.79 3.41
N THR A 118 -16.56 7.83 3.77
CA THR A 118 -17.91 8.07 3.23
C THR A 118 -17.91 8.66 1.82
N GLY A 119 -16.81 9.28 1.39
CA GLY A 119 -16.75 9.98 0.11
C GLY A 119 -16.27 9.13 -1.05
N ILE A 120 -15.98 9.83 -2.14
CA ILE A 120 -15.44 9.28 -3.39
C ILE A 120 -14.02 9.82 -3.58
N PHE A 121 -13.07 8.92 -3.73
CA PHE A 121 -11.68 9.27 -4.02
C PHE A 121 -11.44 9.30 -5.53
N ILE A 122 -10.80 10.37 -5.99
CA ILE A 122 -10.52 10.59 -7.42
C ILE A 122 -9.02 10.84 -7.56
N PRO A 123 -8.23 9.79 -7.87
CA PRO A 123 -6.84 9.95 -8.21
C PRO A 123 -6.66 10.48 -9.64
N GLU A 124 -5.75 11.42 -9.81
CA GLU A 124 -5.42 12.05 -11.08
C GLU A 124 -3.94 11.92 -11.37
N PHE A 125 -3.60 11.44 -12.56
CA PHE A 125 -2.22 11.39 -13.01
C PHE A 125 -1.71 12.80 -13.33
N VAL A 126 -0.76 13.28 -12.55
CA VAL A 126 -0.07 14.56 -12.75
C VAL A 126 1.31 14.27 -13.30
N LYS A 127 1.62 14.85 -14.47
CA LYS A 127 2.94 14.74 -15.10
C LYS A 127 3.95 15.64 -14.39
N HIS A 128 5.13 15.11 -14.15
CA HIS A 128 6.28 15.80 -13.60
C HIS A 128 7.46 15.64 -14.55
N SER A 129 8.24 16.71 -14.65
CA SER A 129 9.55 16.70 -15.29
C SER A 129 10.60 16.62 -14.20
N GLY A 130 11.57 15.73 -14.37
CA GLY A 130 12.70 15.56 -13.48
C GLY A 130 13.97 15.28 -14.25
N GLN A 131 15.02 14.93 -13.51
CA GLN A 131 16.32 14.57 -14.05
C GLN A 131 16.80 13.30 -13.35
N LYS A 132 17.34 12.35 -14.11
CA LYS A 132 17.94 11.13 -13.57
C LYS A 132 19.25 10.83 -14.32
N PRO A 133 20.35 10.51 -13.62
CA PRO A 133 21.54 10.00 -14.28
C PRO A 133 21.24 8.68 -14.99
N ASP A 134 21.75 8.54 -16.20
CA ASP A 134 21.78 7.26 -16.90
C ASP A 134 22.89 6.33 -16.35
N GLU A 135 23.04 5.15 -16.94
CA GLU A 135 24.03 4.14 -16.53
C GLU A 135 25.48 4.65 -16.59
N ASN A 136 25.74 5.71 -17.36
CA ASN A 136 27.04 6.35 -17.50
C ASN A 136 27.18 7.61 -16.63
N GLY A 137 26.21 7.89 -15.75
CA GLY A 137 26.18 9.06 -14.89
C GLY A 137 25.73 10.35 -15.57
N VAL A 138 25.30 10.31 -16.85
CA VAL A 138 24.85 11.49 -17.59
C VAL A 138 23.42 11.82 -17.21
N VAL A 139 23.19 13.02 -16.69
CA VAL A 139 21.87 13.48 -16.26
C VAL A 139 20.97 13.73 -17.47
N LYS A 140 19.93 12.91 -17.61
CA LYS A 140 18.92 13.06 -18.66
C LYS A 140 17.59 13.54 -18.08
N PRO A 141 16.83 14.38 -18.81
CA PRO A 141 15.47 14.73 -18.42
C PRO A 141 14.60 13.49 -18.46
N ILE A 142 13.79 13.30 -17.43
CA ILE A 142 12.80 12.23 -17.34
C ILE A 142 11.42 12.83 -17.13
N ASN A 143 10.41 12.22 -17.74
CA ASN A 143 9.02 12.51 -17.43
C ASN A 143 8.44 11.33 -16.67
N TYR A 144 7.71 11.61 -15.59
CA TYR A 144 6.99 10.60 -14.84
C TYR A 144 5.71 11.18 -14.29
N TYR A 145 4.77 10.32 -13.92
CA TYR A 145 3.50 10.71 -13.33
C TYR A 145 3.47 10.37 -11.84
N SER A 146 2.65 11.10 -11.09
CA SER A 146 2.21 10.72 -9.75
C SER A 146 0.70 10.84 -9.66
N LEU A 147 0.09 10.23 -8.65
CA LEU A 147 -1.33 10.43 -8.36
C LEU A 147 -1.49 11.63 -7.44
N LYS A 148 -2.29 12.60 -7.88
CA LYS A 148 -2.84 13.65 -7.01
C LYS A 148 -4.25 13.25 -6.66
N TRP A 149 -4.62 13.36 -5.39
CA TRP A 149 -5.91 12.87 -4.92
C TRP A 149 -6.88 14.03 -4.74
N ARG A 150 -8.13 13.81 -5.15
CA ARG A 150 -9.29 14.61 -4.78
C ARG A 150 -10.29 13.75 -4.03
N TRP A 151 -11.05 14.40 -3.17
CA TRP A 151 -12.15 13.78 -2.43
C TRP A 151 -13.43 14.56 -2.75
N GLN A 152 -14.52 13.83 -2.95
CA GLN A 152 -15.84 14.42 -3.17
C GLN A 152 -16.86 13.77 -2.27
N GLU A 153 -17.79 14.58 -1.78
CA GLU A 153 -18.92 14.10 -1.01
C GLU A 153 -19.84 13.25 -1.90
N ARG A 154 -20.28 12.13 -1.33
CA ARG A 154 -21.11 11.14 -2.01
C ARG A 154 -22.58 11.54 -1.96
N LYS A 155 -23.27 11.38 -3.08
CA LYS A 155 -24.73 11.51 -3.17
C LYS A 155 -25.44 10.16 -3.07
N GLU A 156 -24.86 9.11 -3.64
CA GLU A 156 -25.44 7.77 -3.68
C GLU A 156 -24.73 6.81 -2.73
N TRP A 157 -25.46 6.26 -1.76
CA TRP A 157 -24.92 5.46 -0.66
C TRP A 157 -24.90 3.95 -0.92
N SER A 158 -25.38 3.49 -2.09
CA SER A 158 -25.49 2.06 -2.41
C SER A 158 -24.15 1.33 -2.25
N ILE A 159 -23.07 1.88 -2.79
CA ILE A 159 -21.73 1.29 -2.72
C ILE A 159 -21.19 1.25 -1.29
N ILE A 160 -21.52 2.23 -0.44
CA ILE A 160 -21.12 2.22 0.98
C ILE A 160 -21.82 1.10 1.73
N HIS A 161 -23.11 0.87 1.48
CA HIS A 161 -23.82 -0.25 2.11
C HIS A 161 -23.23 -1.60 1.67
N GLN A 162 -22.84 -1.73 0.40
CA GLN A 162 -22.18 -2.94 -0.08
C GLN A 162 -20.78 -3.11 0.52
N ALA A 163 -20.01 -2.03 0.63
CA ALA A 163 -18.71 -2.02 1.26
C ALA A 163 -18.81 -2.40 2.75
N ALA A 164 -19.79 -1.86 3.47
CA ALA A 164 -20.05 -2.21 4.86
C ALA A 164 -20.37 -3.71 5.01
N ALA A 165 -21.19 -4.27 4.12
CA ALA A 165 -21.49 -5.71 4.11
C ALA A 165 -20.25 -6.58 3.80
N VAL A 166 -19.35 -6.11 2.93
CA VAL A 166 -18.05 -6.78 2.71
C VAL A 166 -17.22 -6.76 4.00
N LEU A 167 -17.13 -5.61 4.66
CA LEU A 167 -16.30 -5.40 5.84
C LEU A 167 -16.84 -6.06 7.11
N SER A 168 -18.16 -6.34 7.19
CA SER A 168 -18.75 -7.05 8.34
C SER A 168 -18.40 -8.54 8.38
N GLU A 169 -17.97 -9.11 7.26
CA GLU A 169 -17.61 -10.53 7.13
C GLU A 169 -16.12 -10.73 7.43
N GLU A 170 -15.80 -11.42 8.52
CA GLU A 170 -14.42 -11.68 8.94
C GLU A 170 -13.60 -12.43 7.88
N THR A 171 -14.25 -13.35 7.15
CA THR A 171 -13.63 -14.07 6.04
C THR A 171 -13.17 -13.12 4.93
N ASN A 172 -13.93 -12.06 4.63
CA ASN A 172 -13.52 -11.06 3.66
C ASN A 172 -12.38 -10.19 4.19
N LEU A 173 -12.42 -9.79 5.47
CA LEU A 173 -11.33 -9.02 6.08
C LEU A 173 -9.99 -9.75 6.01
N SER A 174 -10.00 -11.07 6.24
CA SER A 174 -8.80 -11.90 6.14
C SER A 174 -8.21 -11.95 4.72
N ARG A 175 -9.06 -11.78 3.70
CA ARG A 175 -8.66 -11.73 2.27
C ARG A 175 -8.19 -10.34 1.84
N MET A 176 -8.44 -9.29 2.63
CA MET A 176 -8.01 -7.92 2.34
C MET A 176 -6.55 -7.65 2.76
N ILE A 177 -5.68 -8.61 2.44
CA ILE A 177 -4.23 -8.48 2.49
C ILE A 177 -3.69 -9.17 1.25
N ASP A 178 -2.96 -8.42 0.41
CA ASP A 178 -2.31 -8.98 -0.76
C ASP A 178 -0.98 -9.58 -0.32
N LEU A 179 -1.03 -10.85 0.07
CA LEU A 179 0.12 -11.62 0.57
C LEU A 179 1.24 -11.70 -0.45
N GLU A 180 0.92 -11.81 -1.74
CA GLU A 180 1.94 -11.92 -2.79
C GLU A 180 2.62 -10.57 -3.03
N GLY A 181 1.82 -9.50 -3.19
CA GLY A 181 2.35 -8.16 -3.36
C GLY A 181 3.13 -7.68 -2.15
N THR A 182 2.73 -8.08 -0.93
CA THR A 182 3.37 -7.64 0.33
C THR A 182 4.44 -8.59 0.87
N ARG A 183 4.78 -9.69 0.18
CA ARG A 183 5.73 -10.71 0.67
C ARG A 183 7.11 -10.18 1.07
N LYS A 184 7.56 -9.05 0.50
CA LYS A 184 8.84 -8.38 0.81
C LYS A 184 8.64 -7.05 1.55
N MET A 185 7.52 -6.91 2.25
CA MET A 185 7.16 -5.71 2.99
C MET A 185 6.68 -6.07 4.40
N VAL A 186 6.87 -5.13 5.32
CA VAL A 186 6.39 -5.22 6.70
C VAL A 186 5.19 -4.28 6.85
N CYS A 187 4.08 -4.79 7.37
CA CYS A 187 2.92 -3.97 7.70
C CYS A 187 3.23 -3.09 8.92
N LEU A 188 2.88 -1.81 8.84
CA LEU A 188 3.18 -0.81 9.85
C LEU A 188 1.96 -0.42 10.70
N ASP A 189 0.77 -0.94 10.40
CA ASP A 189 -0.49 -0.49 11.01
C ASP A 189 -0.50 -0.64 12.54
N ASN A 190 0.26 -1.61 13.09
CA ASN A 190 0.34 -1.89 14.51
C ASN A 190 1.65 -1.43 15.16
N LEU A 191 2.49 -0.67 14.44
CA LEU A 191 3.77 -0.19 14.94
C LEU A 191 3.67 1.28 15.38
N SER A 192 4.34 1.61 16.47
CA SER A 192 4.53 3.00 16.87
C SER A 192 5.42 3.75 15.88
N ALA A 193 5.39 5.09 15.97
CA ALA A 193 6.27 5.94 15.16
C ALA A 193 7.75 5.65 15.43
N HIS A 194 8.11 5.33 16.69
CA HIS A 194 9.47 4.98 17.06
C HIS A 194 9.90 3.64 16.44
N GLU A 195 9.09 2.59 16.57
CA GLU A 195 9.38 1.28 15.96
C GLU A 195 9.49 1.36 14.45
N THR A 196 8.60 2.14 13.82
CA THR A 196 8.65 2.40 12.38
C THR A 196 9.97 3.07 11.99
N ALA A 197 10.40 4.10 12.73
CA ALA A 197 11.65 4.80 12.46
C ALA A 197 12.88 3.88 12.65
N SER A 198 12.89 3.06 13.71
CA SER A 198 13.94 2.07 13.97
C SER A 198 14.04 1.05 12.84
N LEU A 199 12.90 0.52 12.37
CA LEU A 199 12.84 -0.41 11.25
C LEU A 199 13.43 0.21 9.97
N MET A 200 13.01 1.44 9.64
CA MET A 200 13.49 2.15 8.45
C MET A 200 15.00 2.45 8.51
N ALA A 201 15.52 2.81 9.70
CA ALA A 201 16.94 3.05 9.91
C ALA A 201 17.78 1.78 9.72
N ALA A 202 17.33 0.64 10.28
CA ALA A 202 18.02 -0.64 10.16
C ALA A 202 18.20 -1.09 8.70
N HIS A 203 17.19 -0.86 7.85
CA HIS A 203 17.25 -1.19 6.42
C HIS A 203 18.10 -0.23 5.58
N THR A 204 18.35 0.98 6.07
CA THR A 204 19.26 1.93 5.43
C THR A 204 20.71 1.54 5.72
N ASN A 205 21.00 1.13 6.96
CA ASN A 205 22.35 0.77 7.41
C ASN A 205 22.82 -0.60 6.86
N SER A 206 21.91 -1.55 6.67
CA SER A 206 22.26 -2.88 6.15
C SER A 206 22.66 -2.89 4.66
N ASN A 207 22.36 -1.83 3.89
CA ASN A 207 22.90 -1.64 2.54
C ASN A 207 24.31 -1.03 2.52
N SER A 208 24.76 -0.41 3.62
CA SER A 208 26.14 0.10 3.77
C SER A 208 27.10 -0.92 4.38
N ASP A 209 26.60 -1.90 5.12
CA ASP A 209 27.44 -2.84 5.89
C ASP A 209 27.77 -4.16 5.19
N ALA A 210 27.36 -4.36 3.93
CA ALA A 210 27.76 -5.54 3.13
C ALA A 210 29.27 -5.55 2.76
N SER A 211 30.06 -4.58 3.23
CA SER A 211 31.52 -4.53 3.02
C SER A 211 32.37 -4.61 4.30
N VAL A 212 31.79 -4.66 5.51
CA VAL A 212 32.58 -4.59 6.76
C VAL A 212 32.06 -5.51 7.88
N LEU A 213 31.82 -6.78 7.60
CA LEU A 213 31.72 -7.79 8.66
C LEU A 213 32.47 -9.07 8.29
N SER A 214 33.77 -8.95 8.02
CA SER A 214 34.72 -10.01 8.38
C SER A 214 34.87 -9.97 9.90
N LEU A 215 34.01 -10.71 10.60
CA LEU A 215 34.11 -10.91 12.03
C LEU A 215 35.42 -11.65 12.33
N ASN A 216 36.41 -10.91 12.81
CA ASN A 216 37.55 -11.47 13.54
C ASN A 216 37.01 -12.15 14.79
N ALA A 217 36.86 -13.47 14.71
CA ALA A 217 36.91 -14.32 15.89
C ALA A 217 38.29 -14.16 16.53
N SER A 218 38.35 -13.78 17.81
CA SER A 218 39.21 -14.40 18.85
C SER A 218 39.40 -13.49 20.08
N LYS A 219 39.25 -14.14 21.25
CA LYS A 219 39.70 -13.81 22.62
C LYS A 219 38.72 -13.00 23.47
N ASP A 220 37.94 -13.67 24.33
CA ASP A 220 38.32 -14.14 25.68
C ASP A 220 38.93 -13.04 26.54
N THR A 221 38.11 -12.42 27.39
CA THR A 221 38.48 -12.24 28.80
C THR A 221 37.25 -12.19 29.72
N THR A 222 37.32 -13.07 30.70
CA THR A 222 36.46 -13.36 31.84
C THR A 222 36.19 -12.19 32.78
N LEU A 223 34.97 -12.13 33.34
CA LEU A 223 34.65 -11.37 34.56
C LEU A 223 35.38 -11.97 35.77
N PRO A 224 35.83 -11.16 36.76
CA PRO A 224 36.15 -11.65 38.09
C PRO A 224 35.03 -11.36 39.10
N SER A 225 34.86 -12.32 40.00
CA SER A 225 33.96 -12.34 41.17
C SER A 225 34.68 -11.89 42.46
N GLY A 226 33.97 -11.10 43.27
CA GLY A 226 33.91 -11.08 44.75
C GLY A 226 35.17 -11.05 45.64
N ASN A 227 35.23 -10.07 46.57
CA ASN A 227 35.23 -10.35 48.02
C ASN A 227 35.16 -9.07 48.89
N GLU A 228 34.39 -9.17 49.97
CA GLU A 228 34.27 -8.22 51.10
C GLU A 228 35.47 -8.32 52.06
N SER A 229 35.83 -7.22 52.76
CA SER A 229 35.93 -7.14 54.24
C SER A 229 36.63 -5.86 54.75
N VAL A 230 35.86 -5.04 55.50
CA VAL A 230 36.11 -4.35 56.81
C VAL A 230 37.57 -3.98 57.22
N VAL A 231 37.89 -2.75 57.66
CA VAL A 231 37.80 -2.13 59.02
C VAL A 231 38.57 -0.77 59.12
N THR A 232 37.96 0.20 59.85
CA THR A 232 38.51 1.26 60.76
C THR A 232 39.37 2.47 60.30
N ALA A 233 38.77 3.66 60.48
CA ALA A 233 39.15 4.80 61.35
C ALA A 233 40.59 5.37 61.35
N LEU A 234 40.74 6.69 61.10
CA LEU A 234 40.88 7.78 62.10
C LEU A 234 41.50 9.07 61.49
N SER A 235 40.95 10.23 61.92
CA SER A 235 41.55 11.60 62.01
C SER A 235 42.05 12.27 60.71
N SER A 236 41.75 13.53 60.41
CA SER A 236 41.57 14.73 61.27
C SER A 236 40.48 15.67 60.74
#